data_AF-A0A183IMW1-F1
#
_entry.id   AF-A0A183IMW1-F1
#
_cell.length_a   1.000
_cell.length_b   1.000
_cell.length_c   1.000
_cell.angle_alpha   90.00
_cell.angle_beta   90.00
_cell.angle_gamma   90.00
#
_symmetry.space_group_name_H-M   'P 1'
#
loop_
_entity.id
_entity.type
_entity.pdbx_description
1 polymer ?
#
loop_
_entity_poly.entity_id
_entity_poly.type
_entity_poly.pdbx_seq_one_letter_code
_entity_poly.pdbx_strand_id
1 'polypeptide(L)'
;MVDTLKSIGLTEQKAKETLRNESLSKSLMEIIRQVSAGQGKLLYNLATRAKNQYHQHIPMLVEHICKNRIKSDVQLLGEIRKNLPFADGSLVKNELDLQIRLLLGPKTEKKSSDLQANADDASAAIFNGTSCNKGESSVEELMRKVKFHKPGENFKTEGYVVTPKTFELLQRHLEQTGGKVVTRFPPEPNGILHIGHAKAISIDFGYARAHGGICYLRYDDTNPEKEEEQFFTSIAEMVEWLGYKPYKVTHSSDYFDRLYELAIELIKRGHAYVCHQSADEMKGFNPAPSPWRDRPIEESLALFEDMKNGKFDEGSATLRMKITLEEGKVDPVAYRIKYMPHNRTGNKWCIYPTYDYTHCLCDSIENITHSLCTKEFQSRRLSYYWLCNALDLYCPVQWEYGRLNMNHTVVSKRKILKLIQSKIITDWDDPRLFTLTALRRRGFPPEAINNFIAKMGVTTAQVFAEPEMLEACVRDVLSRTAARYMAVLQPLRVNIVHGPNWLPQSVNVPDFPGDADCSSFHTVAFDSSADVAFKRLTMKQPVGLKHVGLVLTCKQIVRDTCGNVVEILVSADALTNENKPKDLFTKIQKMRLKFQTDFGKLTSKA
;
A
#
# COMPACT_ATOMS: atom_id res chain seq x y z
N MET A 1 -4.80 -54.55 -15.77
CA MET A 1 -4.50 -53.19 -15.25
C MET A 1 -3.60 -53.24 -14.02
N VAL A 2 -3.91 -54.03 -12.98
CA VAL A 2 -3.02 -54.18 -11.79
C VAL A 2 -1.60 -54.60 -12.20
N ASP A 3 -1.46 -55.58 -13.10
CA ASP A 3 -0.15 -56.06 -13.55
C ASP A 3 0.62 -55.02 -14.38
N THR A 4 -0.09 -54.18 -15.13
CA THR A 4 0.46 -53.04 -15.89
C THR A 4 0.98 -51.93 -14.96
N LEU A 5 0.32 -51.73 -13.82
CA LEU A 5 0.77 -50.80 -12.78
C LEU A 5 1.96 -51.37 -12.00
N LYS A 6 1.99 -52.68 -11.78
CA LYS A 6 3.14 -53.37 -11.20
C LYS A 6 4.37 -53.31 -12.12
N SER A 7 4.20 -53.40 -13.45
CA SER A 7 5.31 -53.31 -14.41
C SER A 7 6.00 -51.93 -14.45
N ILE A 8 5.37 -50.89 -13.88
CA ILE A 8 5.98 -49.55 -13.70
C ILE A 8 6.52 -49.32 -12.27
N GLY A 9 6.61 -50.37 -11.44
CA GLY A 9 7.23 -50.33 -10.11
C GLY A 9 6.31 -49.93 -8.96
N LEU A 10 4.98 -49.96 -9.15
CA LEU A 10 4.02 -49.77 -8.06
C LEU A 10 3.88 -51.04 -7.22
N THR A 11 3.78 -50.88 -5.90
CA THR A 11 3.44 -51.99 -5.01
C THR A 11 2.00 -52.42 -5.25
N GLU A 12 1.68 -53.69 -4.98
CA GLU A 12 0.34 -54.25 -5.21
C GLU A 12 -0.77 -53.47 -4.51
N GLN A 13 -0.50 -52.99 -3.30
CA GLN A 13 -1.43 -52.18 -2.52
C GLN A 13 -1.69 -50.82 -3.20
N LYS A 14 -0.64 -50.13 -3.67
CA LYS A 14 -0.78 -48.86 -4.39
C LYS A 14 -1.46 -49.03 -5.75
N ALA A 15 -1.16 -50.10 -6.48
CA ALA A 15 -1.84 -50.39 -7.74
C ALA A 15 -3.37 -50.56 -7.55
N LYS A 16 -3.78 -51.23 -6.47
CA LYS A 16 -5.21 -51.38 -6.11
C LYS A 16 -5.84 -50.05 -5.65
N GLU A 17 -5.11 -49.20 -4.95
CA GLU A 17 -5.56 -47.85 -4.56
C GLU A 17 -5.69 -46.89 -5.75
N THR A 18 -4.71 -46.90 -6.66
CA THR A 18 -4.75 -46.07 -7.89
C THR A 18 -5.94 -46.44 -8.76
N LEU A 19 -6.28 -47.73 -8.87
CA LEU A 19 -7.44 -48.21 -9.63
C LEU A 19 -8.80 -47.76 -9.08
N ARG A 20 -8.88 -47.36 -7.81
CA ARG A 20 -10.10 -46.79 -7.23
C ARG A 20 -10.35 -45.35 -7.68
N ASN A 21 -9.34 -44.69 -8.26
CA ASN A 21 -9.47 -43.35 -8.84
C ASN A 21 -9.52 -43.46 -10.38
N GLU A 22 -10.73 -43.42 -10.95
CA GLU A 22 -10.95 -43.64 -12.38
C GLU A 22 -10.29 -42.59 -13.28
N SER A 23 -10.26 -41.32 -12.85
CA SER A 23 -9.62 -40.22 -13.59
C SER A 23 -8.11 -40.42 -13.66
N LEU A 24 -7.48 -40.65 -12.50
CA LEU A 24 -6.05 -40.93 -12.39
C LEU A 24 -5.67 -42.20 -13.16
N SER A 25 -6.49 -43.25 -13.09
CA SER A 25 -6.25 -44.51 -13.80
C SER A 25 -6.27 -44.35 -15.32
N LYS A 26 -7.20 -43.54 -15.86
CA LYS A 26 -7.27 -43.25 -17.30
C LYS A 26 -6.03 -42.48 -17.78
N SER A 27 -5.67 -41.37 -17.11
CA SER A 27 -4.49 -40.59 -17.45
C SER A 27 -3.19 -41.39 -17.33
N LEU A 28 -3.07 -42.23 -16.29
CA LEU A 28 -1.89 -43.06 -16.10
C LEU A 28 -1.76 -44.13 -17.17
N MET A 29 -2.86 -44.78 -17.57
CA MET A 29 -2.86 -45.80 -18.63
C MET A 29 -2.55 -45.20 -20.01
N GLU A 30 -2.96 -43.96 -20.26
CA GLU A 30 -2.63 -43.21 -21.48
C GLU A 30 -1.13 -42.85 -21.55
N ILE A 31 -0.55 -42.47 -20.41
CA ILE A 31 0.89 -42.21 -20.28
C ILE A 31 1.72 -43.50 -20.40
N ILE A 32 1.25 -44.61 -19.82
CA ILE A 32 1.95 -45.90 -19.85
C ILE A 32 2.01 -46.51 -21.26
N ARG A 33 1.03 -46.22 -22.14
CA ARG A 33 1.04 -46.69 -23.53
C ARG A 33 2.20 -46.15 -24.38
N GLN A 34 2.86 -45.09 -23.93
CA GLN A 34 3.92 -44.40 -24.70
C GLN A 34 5.35 -44.75 -24.25
N VAL A 35 5.54 -45.73 -23.35
CA VAL A 35 6.81 -45.87 -22.61
C VAL A 35 7.33 -47.32 -22.55
N SER A 36 8.65 -47.49 -22.67
CA SER A 36 9.39 -48.73 -22.38
C SER A 36 9.89 -48.79 -20.93
N ALA A 37 9.89 -49.98 -20.33
CA ALA A 37 10.12 -50.22 -18.90
C ALA A 37 11.38 -49.54 -18.30
N GLY A 38 11.22 -48.89 -17.12
CA GLY A 38 12.34 -48.38 -16.31
C GLY A 38 12.11 -47.03 -15.58
N GLN A 39 11.15 -46.20 -16.02
CA GLN A 39 10.96 -44.82 -15.50
C GLN A 39 9.62 -44.56 -14.79
N GLY A 40 8.95 -45.63 -14.37
CA GLY A 40 7.56 -45.61 -13.90
C GLY A 40 7.26 -44.69 -12.71
N LYS A 41 8.22 -44.50 -11.79
CA LYS A 41 8.01 -43.67 -10.58
C LYS A 41 7.95 -42.16 -10.86
N LEU A 42 8.73 -41.67 -11.83
CA LEU A 42 8.71 -40.26 -12.24
C LEU A 42 7.45 -39.93 -13.04
N LEU A 43 7.02 -40.85 -13.91
CA LEU A 43 5.78 -40.74 -14.67
C LEU A 43 4.55 -40.84 -13.77
N TYR A 44 4.59 -41.70 -12.75
CA TYR A 44 3.55 -41.78 -11.71
C TYR A 44 3.45 -40.46 -10.92
N ASN A 45 4.57 -39.86 -10.55
CA ASN A 45 4.58 -38.57 -9.87
C ASN A 45 4.10 -37.42 -10.78
N LEU A 46 4.48 -37.42 -12.06
CA LEU A 46 3.98 -36.46 -13.05
C LEU A 46 2.45 -36.58 -13.18
N ALA A 47 1.92 -37.78 -13.33
CA ALA A 47 0.48 -38.02 -13.49
C ALA A 47 -0.34 -37.74 -12.22
N THR A 48 0.22 -38.00 -11.04
CA THR A 48 -0.46 -37.74 -9.76
C THR A 48 -0.40 -36.28 -9.32
N ARG A 49 0.59 -35.50 -9.82
CA ARG A 49 0.83 -34.12 -9.39
C ARG A 49 0.55 -33.06 -10.46
N ALA A 50 0.41 -33.44 -11.73
CA ALA A 50 0.10 -32.49 -12.80
C ALA A 50 -1.37 -32.05 -12.76
N LYS A 51 -1.61 -30.74 -12.68
CA LYS A 51 -2.96 -30.15 -12.75
C LYS A 51 -3.51 -30.16 -14.19
N ASN A 52 -4.83 -30.17 -14.34
CA ASN A 52 -5.54 -30.23 -15.64
C ASN A 52 -5.08 -29.16 -16.65
N GLN A 53 -4.70 -27.97 -16.20
CA GLN A 53 -4.20 -26.87 -17.03
C GLN A 53 -2.84 -27.12 -17.72
N TYR A 54 -2.09 -28.15 -17.31
CA TYR A 54 -0.79 -28.50 -17.90
C TYR A 54 -0.84 -29.75 -18.78
N HIS A 55 -2.02 -30.33 -19.02
CA HIS A 55 -2.17 -31.54 -19.83
C HIS A 55 -1.62 -31.39 -21.25
N GLN A 56 -1.71 -30.19 -21.84
CA GLN A 56 -1.13 -29.89 -23.15
C GLN A 56 0.41 -29.98 -23.21
N HIS A 57 1.10 -29.84 -22.06
CA HIS A 57 2.56 -29.90 -21.96
C HIS A 57 3.08 -31.25 -21.44
N ILE A 58 2.18 -32.16 -21.04
CA ILE A 58 2.53 -33.51 -20.59
C ILE A 58 3.34 -34.26 -21.66
N PRO A 59 3.01 -34.23 -22.97
CA PRO A 59 3.80 -34.93 -23.98
C PRO A 59 5.26 -34.46 -24.04
N MET A 60 5.52 -33.15 -23.91
CA MET A 60 6.87 -32.59 -23.89
C MET A 60 7.67 -33.02 -22.64
N LEU A 61 7.02 -33.03 -21.47
CA LEU A 61 7.65 -33.44 -20.21
C LEU A 61 7.91 -34.95 -20.17
N VAL A 62 6.99 -35.75 -20.70
CA VAL A 62 7.18 -37.20 -20.92
C VAL A 62 8.35 -37.43 -21.86
N GLU A 63 8.45 -36.69 -22.98
CA GLU A 63 9.59 -36.78 -23.90
C GLU A 63 10.93 -36.45 -23.22
N HIS A 64 10.97 -35.45 -22.33
CA HIS A 64 12.18 -35.08 -21.59
C HIS A 64 12.56 -36.11 -20.51
N ILE A 65 11.58 -36.76 -19.90
CA ILE A 65 11.78 -37.87 -18.96
C ILE A 65 12.29 -39.11 -19.72
N CYS A 66 11.63 -39.47 -20.85
CA CYS A 66 12.02 -40.59 -21.71
C CYS A 66 13.42 -40.40 -22.33
N LYS A 67 13.81 -39.16 -22.66
CA LYS A 67 15.16 -38.81 -23.14
C LYS A 67 16.21 -38.71 -22.00
N ASN A 68 15.87 -39.11 -20.77
CA ASN A 68 16.76 -39.11 -19.60
C ASN A 68 17.31 -37.71 -19.23
N ARG A 69 16.64 -36.62 -19.62
CA ARG A 69 17.10 -35.24 -19.32
C ARG A 69 16.69 -34.77 -17.93
N ILE A 70 15.63 -35.34 -17.36
CA ILE A 70 15.13 -35.02 -16.02
C ILE A 70 15.09 -36.30 -15.19
N LYS A 71 15.83 -36.31 -14.08
CA LYS A 71 16.03 -37.47 -13.20
C LYS A 71 15.74 -37.18 -11.71
N SER A 72 15.61 -35.92 -11.26
CA SER A 72 15.23 -35.59 -9.87
C SER A 72 14.76 -34.13 -9.66
N ASP A 73 14.02 -33.87 -8.56
CA ASP A 73 13.60 -32.53 -8.10
C ASP A 73 14.80 -31.58 -7.83
N VAL A 74 15.98 -32.16 -7.59
CA VAL A 74 17.25 -31.43 -7.38
C VAL A 74 17.74 -30.78 -8.69
N GLN A 75 17.43 -31.35 -9.85
CA GLN A 75 17.83 -30.78 -11.14
C GLN A 75 17.06 -29.51 -11.50
N LEU A 76 15.82 -29.37 -11.02
CA LEU A 76 15.01 -28.14 -11.18
C LEU A 76 15.60 -26.97 -10.37
N LEU A 77 15.97 -27.22 -9.11
CA LEU A 77 16.68 -26.26 -8.26
C LEU A 77 18.07 -25.92 -8.81
N GLY A 78 18.75 -26.89 -9.44
CA GLY A 78 20.03 -26.70 -10.11
C GLY A 78 19.97 -25.70 -11.27
N GLU A 79 18.89 -25.74 -12.07
CA GLU A 79 18.73 -24.82 -13.20
C GLU A 79 18.46 -23.37 -12.76
N ILE A 80 17.72 -23.19 -11.66
CA ILE A 80 17.49 -21.86 -11.06
C ILE A 80 18.79 -21.29 -10.49
N ARG A 81 19.60 -22.11 -9.82
CA ARG A 81 20.91 -21.70 -9.29
C ARG A 81 21.93 -21.36 -10.38
N LYS A 82 21.85 -21.95 -11.59
CA LYS A 82 22.69 -21.54 -12.72
C LYS A 82 22.41 -20.10 -13.16
N ASN A 83 21.15 -19.67 -13.09
CA ASN A 83 20.76 -18.30 -13.43
C ASN A 83 21.03 -17.30 -12.29
N LEU A 84 21.19 -17.79 -11.05
CA LEU A 84 21.48 -16.99 -9.85
C LEU A 84 22.68 -17.57 -9.08
N PRO A 85 23.91 -17.57 -9.65
CA PRO A 85 25.05 -18.31 -9.12
C PRO A 85 25.54 -17.81 -7.76
N PHE A 86 25.25 -16.56 -7.41
CA PHE A 86 25.66 -15.93 -6.15
C PHE A 86 24.53 -15.84 -5.11
N ALA A 87 23.32 -16.32 -5.43
CA ALA A 87 22.20 -16.26 -4.52
C ALA A 87 22.26 -17.41 -3.50
N ASP A 88 22.01 -17.11 -2.23
CA ASP A 88 21.94 -18.11 -1.18
C ASP A 88 20.88 -19.16 -1.52
N GLY A 89 21.31 -20.41 -1.54
CA GLY A 89 20.47 -21.49 -2.01
C GLY A 89 19.30 -21.85 -1.09
N SER A 90 19.32 -21.44 0.18
CA SER A 90 18.19 -21.53 1.10
C SER A 90 17.16 -20.43 0.82
N LEU A 91 17.62 -19.21 0.51
CA LEU A 91 16.74 -18.09 0.14
C LEU A 91 16.03 -18.35 -1.19
N VAL A 92 16.76 -18.85 -2.20
CA VAL A 92 16.18 -19.23 -3.50
C VAL A 92 15.12 -20.32 -3.33
N LYS A 93 15.38 -21.31 -2.47
CA LYS A 93 14.41 -22.36 -2.18
C LYS A 93 13.18 -21.81 -1.46
N ASN A 94 13.37 -20.95 -0.44
CA ASN A 94 12.27 -20.35 0.31
C ASN A 94 11.39 -19.45 -0.57
N GLU A 95 11.98 -18.70 -1.50
CA GLU A 95 11.25 -17.87 -2.46
C GLU A 95 10.53 -18.72 -3.51
N LEU A 96 11.16 -19.78 -4.01
CA LEU A 96 10.51 -20.73 -4.92
C LEU A 96 9.30 -21.41 -4.25
N ASP A 97 9.49 -21.89 -3.02
CA ASP A 97 8.43 -22.51 -2.22
C ASP A 97 7.29 -21.49 -1.93
N LEU A 98 7.62 -20.20 -1.76
CA LEU A 98 6.64 -19.13 -1.65
C LEU A 98 5.84 -18.97 -2.94
N GLN A 99 6.49 -18.75 -4.07
CA GLN A 99 5.81 -18.51 -5.36
C GLN A 99 4.91 -19.69 -5.73
N ILE A 100 5.38 -20.92 -5.46
CA ILE A 100 4.59 -22.14 -5.66
C ILE A 100 3.38 -22.17 -4.71
N ARG A 101 3.52 -21.78 -3.45
CA ARG A 101 2.39 -21.75 -2.49
C ARG A 101 1.36 -20.70 -2.85
N LEU A 102 1.79 -19.49 -3.25
CA LEU A 102 0.88 -18.40 -3.66
C LEU A 102 0.08 -18.78 -4.91
N LEU A 103 0.72 -19.53 -5.82
CA LEU A 103 0.07 -20.00 -7.05
C LEU A 103 -0.89 -21.18 -6.81
N LEU A 104 -0.61 -22.06 -5.84
CA LEU A 104 -1.30 -23.35 -5.71
C LEU A 104 -2.21 -23.48 -4.48
N GLY A 105 -2.12 -22.59 -3.49
CA GLY A 105 -2.85 -22.69 -2.22
C GLY A 105 -2.20 -23.64 -1.19
N PRO A 106 -2.78 -23.79 0.02
CA PRO A 106 -2.22 -24.64 1.08
C PRO A 106 -2.12 -26.11 0.66
N LYS A 107 -1.03 -26.78 1.08
CA LYS A 107 -0.81 -28.23 0.87
C LYS A 107 -1.84 -29.04 1.67
N THR A 108 -2.50 -29.98 1.03
CA THR A 108 -3.37 -30.98 1.69
C THR A 108 -2.58 -32.25 1.94
N GLU A 109 -1.98 -32.44 3.12
CA GLU A 109 -1.50 -33.77 3.55
C GLU A 109 -1.73 -34.05 5.05
N LYS A 110 -2.05 -35.31 5.34
CA LYS A 110 -2.41 -35.91 6.64
C LYS A 110 -1.22 -35.95 7.63
N LYS A 111 -1.54 -35.74 8.92
CA LYS A 111 -0.62 -35.74 10.08
C LYS A 111 0.11 -37.08 10.29
N SER A 112 1.38 -36.99 10.68
CA SER A 112 2.07 -37.90 11.61
C SER A 112 2.85 -37.06 12.63
N SER A 113 2.89 -37.54 13.86
CA SER A 113 3.19 -36.83 15.11
C SER A 113 4.68 -36.69 15.46
N ASP A 114 4.88 -35.88 16.50
CA ASP A 114 6.02 -35.74 17.43
C ASP A 114 7.14 -34.77 17.09
N LEU A 115 7.26 -33.70 17.91
CA LEU A 115 8.45 -33.43 18.72
C LEU A 115 8.19 -32.35 19.79
N GLN A 116 8.87 -32.53 20.91
CA GLN A 116 8.68 -31.93 22.24
C GLN A 116 9.07 -30.46 22.36
N ALA A 117 8.47 -29.83 23.37
CA ALA A 117 8.75 -28.51 23.91
C ALA A 117 10.12 -28.41 24.59
N ASN A 118 10.68 -27.20 24.62
CA ASN A 118 11.50 -26.71 25.73
C ASN A 118 11.15 -25.25 26.00
N ALA A 119 10.85 -24.98 27.27
CA ALA A 119 10.61 -23.68 27.86
C ALA A 119 11.91 -23.11 28.47
N ASP A 120 11.78 -21.94 29.09
CA ASP A 120 12.77 -21.13 29.83
C ASP A 120 13.37 -20.00 28.95
N ASP A 121 13.35 -18.72 29.31
CA ASP A 121 13.22 -18.11 30.63
C ASP A 121 12.69 -16.66 30.50
N ALA A 122 11.90 -16.24 31.48
CA ALA A 122 11.38 -14.88 31.60
C ALA A 122 12.13 -14.13 32.71
N SER A 123 12.70 -12.97 32.42
CA SER A 123 13.00 -11.98 33.46
C SER A 123 12.88 -10.54 32.96
N ALA A 124 12.28 -9.73 33.83
CA ALA A 124 11.90 -8.35 33.64
C ALA A 124 13.11 -7.40 33.69
N ALA A 125 13.07 -6.32 32.90
CA ALA A 125 13.91 -5.15 33.13
C ALA A 125 13.21 -3.85 32.68
N ILE A 126 12.78 -3.15 33.74
CA ILE A 126 12.38 -1.76 33.97
C ILE A 126 12.82 -0.73 32.90
N PHE A 127 11.83 0.11 32.55
CA PHE A 127 11.91 1.28 31.69
C PHE A 127 12.59 2.44 32.44
N ASN A 128 13.72 2.94 31.93
CA ASN A 128 14.24 4.26 32.31
C ASN A 128 14.32 5.14 31.06
N GLY A 129 13.41 6.12 31.01
CA GLY A 129 13.37 7.13 29.97
C GLY A 129 14.39 8.23 30.25
N THR A 130 15.27 8.49 29.29
CA THR A 130 15.66 9.84 28.82
C THR A 130 16.72 9.67 27.72
N SER A 131 16.37 9.95 26.46
CA SER A 131 17.30 10.60 25.52
C SER A 131 16.58 11.09 24.26
N CYS A 132 17.09 12.21 23.75
CA CYS A 132 16.64 12.98 22.61
C CYS A 132 16.37 12.15 21.34
N ASN A 133 15.24 12.45 20.70
CA ASN A 133 14.78 11.91 19.42
C ASN A 133 15.85 11.96 18.31
N LYS A 134 16.44 10.80 18.00
CA LYS A 134 16.95 10.51 16.65
C LYS A 134 15.88 9.66 15.96
N GLY A 135 15.07 10.27 15.11
CA GLY A 135 14.14 9.54 14.25
C GLY A 135 14.89 8.55 13.36
N GLU A 136 14.24 7.45 13.00
CA GLU A 136 14.86 6.37 12.25
C GLU A 136 15.06 6.73 10.77
N SER A 137 15.98 6.01 10.13
CA SER A 137 16.40 6.31 8.76
C SER A 137 15.39 5.85 7.71
N SER A 138 14.55 4.85 8.02
CA SER A 138 13.57 4.26 7.12
C SER A 138 12.36 3.68 7.87
N VAL A 139 11.23 3.55 7.18
CA VAL A 139 10.01 2.94 7.72
C VAL A 139 10.25 1.46 8.07
N GLU A 140 11.04 0.74 7.28
CA GLU A 140 11.35 -0.67 7.53
C GLU A 140 12.19 -0.88 8.80
N GLU A 141 13.10 0.05 9.10
CA GLU A 141 13.84 0.04 10.37
C GLU A 141 12.92 0.28 11.57
N LEU A 142 12.04 1.28 11.46
CA LEU A 142 11.00 1.56 12.45
C LEU A 142 10.15 0.33 12.73
N MET A 143 9.62 -0.29 11.68
CA MET A 143 8.70 -1.42 11.82
C MET A 143 9.38 -2.67 12.41
N ARG A 144 10.69 -2.88 12.22
CA ARG A 144 11.44 -4.00 12.84
C ARG A 144 11.56 -3.88 14.36
N LYS A 145 11.53 -2.66 14.91
CA LYS A 145 11.64 -2.43 16.36
C LYS A 145 10.30 -2.50 17.07
N VAL A 146 9.19 -2.41 16.33
CA VAL A 146 7.85 -2.54 16.90
C VAL A 146 7.64 -3.96 17.42
N LYS A 147 7.39 -4.07 18.73
CA LYS A 147 7.18 -5.35 19.41
C LYS A 147 5.74 -5.83 19.22
N PHE A 148 5.47 -6.46 18.09
CA PHE A 148 4.23 -7.22 17.88
C PHE A 148 4.46 -8.73 18.04
N HIS A 149 3.36 -9.47 18.18
CA HIS A 149 3.38 -10.93 18.25
C HIS A 149 3.93 -11.56 16.95
N LYS A 150 4.50 -12.76 17.06
CA LYS A 150 4.88 -13.55 15.89
C LYS A 150 3.62 -14.20 15.27
N PRO A 151 3.59 -14.43 13.94
CA PRO A 151 2.51 -15.19 13.31
C PRO A 151 2.26 -16.53 14.01
N GLY A 152 1.00 -16.80 14.36
CA GLY A 152 0.60 -18.00 15.11
C GLY A 152 0.67 -17.88 16.64
N GLU A 153 1.21 -16.78 17.17
CA GLU A 153 1.29 -16.51 18.62
C GLU A 153 0.21 -15.50 19.09
N ASN A 154 -0.92 -15.44 18.38
CA ASN A 154 -2.01 -14.48 18.64
C ASN A 154 -2.47 -14.54 20.12
N PHE A 155 -2.53 -15.74 20.69
CA PHE A 155 -2.95 -16.00 22.06
C PHE A 155 -2.08 -15.36 23.15
N LYS A 156 -0.88 -14.85 22.82
CA LYS A 156 -0.02 -14.13 23.76
C LYS A 156 -0.37 -12.64 23.88
N THR A 157 -1.28 -12.15 23.03
CA THR A 157 -1.62 -10.73 22.97
C THR A 157 -2.71 -10.35 23.97
N GLU A 158 -2.67 -9.11 24.44
CA GLU A 158 -3.59 -8.62 25.47
C GLU A 158 -5.04 -8.63 24.97
N GLY A 159 -5.95 -9.18 25.78
CA GLY A 159 -7.38 -9.27 25.48
C GLY A 159 -7.75 -10.37 24.46
N TYR A 160 -6.79 -11.15 23.97
CA TYR A 160 -7.09 -12.27 23.07
C TYR A 160 -7.78 -13.41 23.84
N VAL A 161 -8.89 -13.90 23.28
CA VAL A 161 -9.69 -14.96 23.92
C VAL A 161 -9.31 -16.31 23.33
N VAL A 162 -8.89 -17.24 24.19
CA VAL A 162 -8.58 -18.62 23.80
C VAL A 162 -9.82 -19.49 23.95
N THR A 163 -10.40 -19.87 22.82
CA THR A 163 -11.50 -20.84 22.71
C THR A 163 -10.96 -22.27 22.54
N PRO A 164 -11.79 -23.32 22.75
CA PRO A 164 -11.37 -24.71 22.53
C PRO A 164 -10.82 -24.99 21.11
N LYS A 165 -11.23 -24.22 20.10
CA LYS A 165 -10.78 -24.36 18.71
C LYS A 165 -9.58 -23.47 18.36
N THR A 166 -9.14 -22.59 19.24
CA THR A 166 -8.13 -21.56 18.92
C THR A 166 -6.83 -22.16 18.40
N PHE A 167 -6.28 -23.18 19.06
CA PHE A 167 -5.02 -23.80 18.61
C PHE A 167 -5.16 -24.56 17.29
N GLU A 168 -6.32 -25.19 17.04
CA GLU A 168 -6.61 -25.82 15.75
C GLU A 168 -6.68 -24.78 14.63
N LEU A 169 -7.35 -23.65 14.88
CA LEU A 169 -7.48 -22.55 13.93
C LEU A 169 -6.12 -21.89 13.64
N LEU A 170 -5.29 -21.70 14.67
CA LEU A 170 -3.92 -21.18 14.52
C LEU A 170 -3.03 -22.13 13.72
N GLN A 171 -3.17 -23.45 13.93
CA GLN A 171 -2.46 -24.44 13.13
C GLN A 171 -2.83 -24.32 11.64
N ARG A 172 -4.14 -24.29 11.32
CA ARG A 172 -4.62 -24.11 9.94
C ARG A 172 -4.17 -22.78 9.34
N HIS A 173 -4.20 -21.71 10.12
CA HIS A 173 -3.71 -20.40 9.73
C HIS A 173 -2.22 -20.45 9.35
N LEU A 174 -1.37 -21.08 10.17
CA LEU A 174 0.06 -21.26 9.87
C LEU A 174 0.28 -22.11 8.62
N GLU A 175 -0.55 -23.13 8.40
CA GLU A 175 -0.54 -23.94 7.17
C GLU A 175 -0.95 -23.12 5.93
N GLN A 176 -1.79 -22.11 6.07
CA GLN A 176 -2.20 -21.24 4.97
C GLN A 176 -1.16 -20.15 4.68
N THR A 177 -0.66 -19.48 5.72
CA THR A 177 0.29 -18.36 5.60
C THR A 177 1.74 -18.81 5.47
N GLY A 178 2.07 -20.04 5.86
CA GLY A 178 3.45 -20.50 5.99
C GLY A 178 4.21 -19.78 7.11
N GLY A 179 3.50 -19.24 8.12
CA GLY A 179 4.10 -18.48 9.22
C GLY A 179 4.56 -17.07 8.83
N LYS A 180 4.14 -16.56 7.67
CA LYS A 180 4.48 -15.20 7.21
C LYS A 180 3.59 -14.15 7.86
N VAL A 181 4.13 -12.93 7.97
CA VAL A 181 3.33 -11.75 8.28
C VAL A 181 2.37 -11.47 7.12
N VAL A 182 1.11 -11.25 7.46
CA VAL A 182 0.05 -10.84 6.54
C VAL A 182 -0.63 -9.60 7.14
N THR A 183 -0.62 -8.49 6.39
CA THR A 183 -1.30 -7.22 6.72
C THR A 183 -2.27 -6.83 5.60
N ARG A 184 -3.05 -5.78 5.83
CA ARG A 184 -3.86 -5.15 4.77
C ARG A 184 -4.00 -3.66 5.01
N PHE A 185 -4.00 -2.90 3.92
CA PHE A 185 -4.44 -1.51 3.87
C PHE A 185 -5.84 -1.47 3.23
N PRO A 186 -6.91 -1.13 3.98
CA PRO A 186 -8.26 -1.24 3.47
C PRO A 186 -8.97 0.11 3.25
N PRO A 187 -8.63 0.89 2.20
CA PRO A 187 -9.24 2.20 1.94
C PRO A 187 -10.65 2.07 1.34
N GLU A 188 -11.51 3.05 1.61
CA GLU A 188 -12.75 3.23 0.86
C GLU A 188 -12.41 3.64 -0.60
N PRO A 189 -13.02 3.03 -1.63
CA PRO A 189 -12.71 3.30 -3.04
C PRO A 189 -13.09 4.73 -3.47
N ASN A 190 -14.00 5.38 -2.74
CA ASN A 190 -14.45 6.74 -3.00
C ASN A 190 -13.67 7.80 -2.19
N GLY A 191 -12.69 7.36 -1.39
CA GLY A 191 -11.92 8.20 -0.49
C GLY A 191 -10.81 8.97 -1.20
N ILE A 192 -10.58 10.21 -0.77
CA ILE A 192 -9.39 10.97 -1.20
C ILE A 192 -8.28 10.68 -0.20
N LEU A 193 -7.21 10.02 -0.66
CA LEU A 193 -6.04 9.79 0.18
C LEU A 193 -5.34 11.11 0.52
N HIS A 194 -4.84 11.18 1.75
CA HIS A 194 -4.22 12.37 2.32
C HIS A 194 -3.01 11.99 3.16
N ILE A 195 -2.23 12.94 3.66
CA ILE A 195 -0.99 12.66 4.40
C ILE A 195 -1.16 11.68 5.57
N GLY A 196 -2.31 11.71 6.27
CA GLY A 196 -2.64 10.69 7.29
C GLY A 196 -2.71 9.26 6.75
N HIS A 197 -3.17 9.06 5.51
CA HIS A 197 -3.17 7.76 4.84
C HIS A 197 -1.77 7.30 4.44
N ALA A 198 -0.81 8.23 4.22
CA ALA A 198 0.59 7.83 4.03
C ALA A 198 1.10 7.06 5.25
N LYS A 199 0.74 7.48 6.47
CA LYS A 199 1.09 6.74 7.69
C LYS A 199 0.51 5.33 7.69
N ALA A 200 -0.77 5.18 7.32
CA ALA A 200 -1.41 3.87 7.24
C ALA A 200 -0.71 2.96 6.21
N ILE A 201 -0.50 3.46 4.98
CA ILE A 201 0.20 2.74 3.92
C ILE A 201 1.60 2.33 4.39
N SER A 202 2.39 3.26 4.92
CA SER A 202 3.75 2.98 5.40
C SER A 202 3.76 1.96 6.53
N ILE A 203 2.79 1.99 7.46
CA ILE A 203 2.68 1.03 8.54
C ILE A 203 2.29 -0.36 8.03
N ASP A 204 1.22 -0.47 7.24
CA ASP A 204 0.69 -1.76 6.77
C ASP A 204 1.66 -2.46 5.82
N PHE A 205 2.12 -1.75 4.78
CA PHE A 205 3.05 -2.29 3.80
C PHE A 205 4.48 -2.37 4.33
N GLY A 206 4.91 -1.37 5.10
CA GLY A 206 6.25 -1.35 5.69
C GLY A 206 6.43 -2.46 6.72
N TYR A 207 5.42 -2.79 7.53
CA TYR A 207 5.50 -3.90 8.48
C TYR A 207 5.63 -5.25 7.78
N ALA A 208 4.80 -5.50 6.76
CA ALA A 208 4.92 -6.71 5.95
C ALA A 208 6.30 -6.81 5.29
N ARG A 209 6.77 -5.75 4.62
CA ARG A 209 8.08 -5.73 3.97
C ARG A 209 9.22 -5.97 4.96
N ALA A 210 9.18 -5.32 6.12
CA ALA A 210 10.19 -5.44 7.18
C ALA A 210 10.36 -6.87 7.71
N HIS A 211 9.32 -7.70 7.60
CA HIS A 211 9.28 -9.06 8.12
C HIS A 211 9.12 -10.15 7.03
N GLY A 212 9.39 -9.82 5.75
CA GLY A 212 9.29 -10.78 4.65
C GLY A 212 7.87 -11.31 4.41
N GLY A 213 6.86 -10.54 4.82
CA GLY A 213 5.44 -10.82 4.70
C GLY A 213 4.79 -10.25 3.44
N ILE A 214 3.46 -10.26 3.44
CA ILE A 214 2.61 -9.76 2.35
C ILE A 214 1.58 -8.76 2.89
N CYS A 215 1.20 -7.80 2.05
CA CYS A 215 0.16 -6.83 2.37
C CYS A 215 -0.90 -6.81 1.26
N TYR A 216 -2.17 -6.94 1.64
CA TYR A 216 -3.31 -6.76 0.73
C TYR A 216 -3.64 -5.28 0.58
N LEU A 217 -4.02 -4.87 -0.63
CA LEU A 217 -4.80 -3.65 -0.85
C LEU A 217 -6.26 -4.08 -0.97
N ARG A 218 -7.06 -3.85 0.07
CA ARG A 218 -8.45 -4.30 0.10
C ARG A 218 -9.40 -3.12 0.01
N TYR A 219 -10.03 -2.89 -1.13
CA TYR A 219 -11.02 -1.82 -1.23
C TYR A 219 -12.23 -2.13 -0.35
N ASP A 220 -12.56 -1.22 0.57
CA ASP A 220 -13.77 -1.29 1.37
C ASP A 220 -14.94 -0.72 0.58
N ASP A 221 -15.50 -1.54 -0.30
CA ASP A 221 -16.68 -1.25 -1.10
C ASP A 221 -17.96 -1.81 -0.47
N THR A 222 -18.01 -1.97 0.86
CA THR A 222 -19.22 -2.46 1.56
C THR A 222 -20.46 -1.60 1.33
N ASN A 223 -20.25 -0.31 1.08
CA ASN A 223 -21.32 0.65 0.85
C ASN A 223 -21.58 0.81 -0.66
N PRO A 224 -22.79 0.47 -1.16
CA PRO A 224 -23.16 0.78 -2.54
C PRO A 224 -23.29 2.30 -2.69
N GLU A 225 -22.29 2.89 -3.33
CA GLU A 225 -22.25 4.31 -3.69
C GLU A 225 -21.87 4.42 -5.16
N LYS A 226 -22.27 5.50 -5.82
CA LYS A 226 -21.78 5.81 -7.17
C LYS A 226 -20.27 6.02 -7.12
N GLU A 227 -19.53 4.98 -7.47
CA GLU A 227 -18.08 5.03 -7.54
C GLU A 227 -17.63 5.89 -8.72
N GLU A 228 -16.60 6.71 -8.49
CA GLU A 228 -15.89 7.39 -9.56
C GLU A 228 -14.56 6.66 -9.76
N GLU A 229 -14.40 6.00 -10.91
CA GLU A 229 -13.23 5.16 -11.25
C GLU A 229 -11.88 5.86 -11.01
N GLN A 230 -11.87 7.20 -11.12
CA GLN A 230 -10.69 8.04 -10.84
C GLN A 230 -10.13 7.89 -9.41
N PHE A 231 -10.98 7.66 -8.39
CA PHE A 231 -10.49 7.49 -7.02
C PHE A 231 -9.88 6.11 -6.83
N PHE A 232 -10.48 5.08 -7.45
CA PHE A 232 -9.98 3.72 -7.41
C PHE A 232 -8.55 3.63 -7.96
N THR A 233 -8.34 4.16 -9.17
CA THR A 233 -7.02 4.18 -9.82
C THR A 233 -6.03 5.04 -9.03
N SER A 234 -6.47 6.21 -8.57
CA SER A 234 -5.62 7.10 -7.77
C SER A 234 -5.12 6.46 -6.47
N ILE A 235 -5.93 5.64 -5.79
CA ILE A 235 -5.51 4.95 -4.56
C ILE A 235 -4.34 3.99 -4.85
N ALA A 236 -4.48 3.14 -5.86
CA ALA A 236 -3.44 2.19 -6.24
C ALA A 236 -2.16 2.92 -6.68
N GLU A 237 -2.29 3.98 -7.49
CA GLU A 237 -1.16 4.81 -7.89
C GLU A 237 -0.44 5.45 -6.71
N MET A 238 -1.14 5.89 -5.66
CA MET A 238 -0.50 6.47 -4.48
C MET A 238 0.25 5.43 -3.65
N VAL A 239 -0.26 4.20 -3.56
CA VAL A 239 0.44 3.08 -2.91
C VAL A 239 1.74 2.78 -3.66
N GLU A 240 1.68 2.69 -4.99
CA GLU A 240 2.86 2.46 -5.84
C GLU A 240 3.83 3.63 -5.81
N TRP A 241 3.32 4.87 -5.84
CA TRP A 241 4.14 6.07 -5.78
C TRP A 241 4.94 6.18 -4.48
N LEU A 242 4.36 5.78 -3.34
CA LEU A 242 5.08 5.67 -2.07
C LEU A 242 6.09 4.51 -2.01
N GLY A 243 6.22 3.74 -3.09
CA GLY A 243 7.20 2.67 -3.24
C GLY A 243 6.73 1.33 -2.69
N TYR A 244 5.42 1.11 -2.54
CA TYR A 244 4.85 -0.16 -2.08
C TYR A 244 4.09 -0.87 -3.20
N LYS A 245 4.05 -2.20 -3.16
CA LYS A 245 3.31 -3.02 -4.13
C LYS A 245 2.39 -3.97 -3.38
N PRO A 246 1.08 -3.98 -3.66
CA PRO A 246 0.17 -4.95 -3.09
C PRO A 246 0.50 -6.35 -3.54
N TYR A 247 0.45 -7.30 -2.60
CA TYR A 247 0.53 -8.73 -2.92
C TYR A 247 -0.66 -9.15 -3.78
N LYS A 248 -1.85 -8.70 -3.37
CA LYS A 248 -3.11 -8.88 -4.10
C LYS A 248 -4.02 -7.70 -3.81
N VAL A 249 -4.76 -7.29 -4.85
CA VAL A 249 -5.86 -6.34 -4.72
C VAL A 249 -7.16 -7.15 -4.55
N THR A 250 -7.89 -6.87 -3.48
CA THR A 250 -9.16 -7.52 -3.14
C THR A 250 -10.23 -6.48 -2.86
N HIS A 251 -11.49 -6.89 -2.84
CA HIS A 251 -12.62 -6.04 -2.47
C HIS A 251 -13.42 -6.73 -1.38
N SER A 252 -13.99 -5.95 -0.46
CA SER A 252 -14.91 -6.50 0.53
C SER A 252 -16.12 -7.18 -0.13
N SER A 253 -16.58 -6.67 -1.28
CA SER A 253 -17.64 -7.27 -2.08
C SER A 253 -17.31 -8.64 -2.67
N ASP A 254 -16.02 -8.97 -2.84
CA ASP A 254 -15.59 -10.31 -3.27
C ASP A 254 -16.00 -11.38 -2.23
N TYR A 255 -16.33 -10.96 -0.99
CA TYR A 255 -16.68 -11.82 0.12
C TYR A 255 -18.17 -11.78 0.52
N PHE A 256 -19.04 -11.04 -0.18
CA PHE A 256 -20.45 -10.90 0.23
C PHE A 256 -21.21 -12.22 0.39
N ASP A 257 -20.99 -13.19 -0.51
CA ASP A 257 -21.61 -14.52 -0.37
C ASP A 257 -21.19 -15.17 0.96
N ARG A 258 -19.88 -15.15 1.27
CA ARG A 258 -19.34 -15.73 2.49
C ARG A 258 -19.79 -14.98 3.75
N LEU A 259 -19.86 -13.65 3.69
CA LEU A 259 -20.34 -12.81 4.78
C LEU A 259 -21.83 -13.07 5.05
N TYR A 260 -22.64 -13.35 4.01
CA TYR A 260 -24.04 -13.70 4.18
C TYR A 260 -24.22 -15.08 4.84
N GLU A 261 -23.45 -16.08 4.41
CA GLU A 261 -23.43 -17.40 5.04
C GLU A 261 -23.07 -17.33 6.53
N LEU A 262 -22.04 -16.53 6.87
CA LEU A 262 -21.63 -16.32 8.25
C LEU A 262 -22.69 -15.59 9.07
N ALA A 263 -23.48 -14.71 8.46
CA ALA A 263 -24.59 -14.03 9.13
C ALA A 263 -25.72 -15.02 9.46
N ILE A 264 -26.06 -15.91 8.53
CA ILE A 264 -27.00 -17.02 8.77
C ILE A 264 -26.51 -17.90 9.92
N GLU A 265 -25.23 -18.27 9.93
CA GLU A 265 -24.64 -19.08 11.00
C GLU A 265 -24.71 -18.36 12.36
N LEU A 266 -24.47 -17.05 12.38
CA LEU A 266 -24.59 -16.24 13.59
C LEU A 266 -26.02 -16.24 14.14
N ILE A 267 -27.04 -16.17 13.28
CA ILE A 267 -28.46 -16.28 13.66
C ILE A 267 -28.75 -17.68 14.22
N LYS A 268 -28.30 -18.74 13.55
CA LYS A 268 -28.49 -20.14 14.00
C LYS A 268 -27.89 -20.42 15.37
N ARG A 269 -26.79 -19.75 15.71
CA ARG A 269 -26.15 -19.83 17.04
C ARG A 269 -26.83 -18.95 18.09
N GLY A 270 -27.91 -18.24 17.75
CA GLY A 270 -28.59 -17.32 18.65
C GLY A 270 -27.80 -16.04 18.95
N HIS A 271 -26.81 -15.70 18.12
CA HIS A 271 -25.93 -14.54 18.29
C HIS A 271 -26.29 -13.36 17.37
N ALA A 272 -27.34 -13.48 16.58
CA ALA A 272 -27.89 -12.37 15.79
C ALA A 272 -29.40 -12.52 15.63
N TYR A 273 -30.08 -11.39 15.41
CA TYR A 273 -31.53 -11.34 15.20
C TYR A 273 -31.89 -10.18 14.27
N VAL A 274 -33.03 -10.30 13.58
CA VAL A 274 -33.58 -9.21 12.76
C VAL A 274 -34.34 -8.24 13.67
N CYS A 275 -34.18 -6.94 13.43
CA CYS A 275 -34.74 -5.86 14.24
C CYS A 275 -35.48 -4.87 13.35
N HIS A 276 -36.62 -4.36 13.82
CA HIS A 276 -37.41 -3.32 13.14
C HIS A 276 -37.39 -1.97 13.88
N GLN A 277 -36.46 -1.78 14.82
CA GLN A 277 -36.27 -0.45 15.42
C GLN A 277 -35.77 0.49 14.33
N SER A 278 -36.39 1.66 14.26
CA SER A 278 -35.94 2.76 13.44
C SER A 278 -34.57 3.28 13.90
N ALA A 279 -33.87 3.99 13.02
CA ALA A 279 -32.59 4.58 13.35
C ALA A 279 -32.67 5.59 14.52
N ASP A 280 -33.80 6.25 14.70
CA ASP A 280 -33.99 7.25 15.75
C ASP A 280 -34.31 6.61 17.11
N GLU A 281 -35.02 5.48 17.14
CA GLU A 281 -35.22 4.68 18.37
C GLU A 281 -33.92 4.06 18.89
N MET A 282 -32.95 3.80 18.01
CA MET A 282 -31.63 3.31 18.37
C MET A 282 -30.65 4.42 18.79
N LYS A 283 -30.98 5.70 18.59
CA LYS A 283 -30.14 6.84 18.99
C LYS A 283 -30.45 7.26 20.42
N GLY A 284 -29.43 7.63 21.18
CA GLY A 284 -29.57 8.19 22.52
C GLY A 284 -28.53 7.64 23.49
N PHE A 285 -28.51 8.19 24.70
CA PHE A 285 -27.58 7.79 25.76
C PHE A 285 -27.94 6.44 26.41
N ASN A 286 -29.19 6.00 26.27
CA ASN A 286 -29.69 4.73 26.81
C ASN A 286 -30.87 4.21 25.98
N PRO A 287 -30.64 3.76 24.73
CA PRO A 287 -31.72 3.31 23.86
C PRO A 287 -32.43 2.10 24.48
N ALA A 288 -33.76 2.05 24.38
CA ALA A 288 -34.52 0.92 24.86
C ALA A 288 -34.07 -0.37 24.15
N PRO A 289 -33.96 -1.51 24.87
CA PRO A 289 -33.59 -2.77 24.25
C PRO A 289 -34.59 -3.10 23.14
N SER A 290 -34.09 -3.67 22.05
CA SER A 290 -34.93 -4.05 20.92
C SER A 290 -36.02 -5.02 21.39
N PRO A 291 -37.32 -4.72 21.14
CA PRO A 291 -38.42 -5.64 21.43
C PRO A 291 -38.26 -7.01 20.75
N TRP A 292 -37.43 -7.05 19.72
CA TRP A 292 -37.21 -8.19 18.86
C TRP A 292 -35.94 -8.98 19.17
N ARG A 293 -35.22 -8.64 20.25
CA ARG A 293 -33.95 -9.25 20.62
C ARG A 293 -34.04 -10.75 20.91
N ASP A 294 -35.18 -11.19 21.42
CA ASP A 294 -35.44 -12.56 21.87
C ASP A 294 -36.43 -13.30 20.96
N ARG A 295 -36.64 -12.81 19.73
CA ARG A 295 -37.46 -13.53 18.75
C ARG A 295 -36.85 -14.91 18.42
N PRO A 296 -37.67 -15.90 18.03
CA PRO A 296 -37.18 -17.22 17.61
C PRO A 296 -36.14 -17.15 16.48
N ILE A 297 -35.26 -18.14 16.44
CA ILE A 297 -34.18 -18.25 15.45
C ILE A 297 -34.78 -18.40 14.04
N GLU A 298 -35.80 -19.25 13.91
CA GLU A 298 -36.50 -19.54 12.66
C GLU A 298 -37.14 -18.27 12.08
N GLU A 299 -37.72 -17.43 12.94
CA GLU A 299 -38.30 -16.15 12.53
C GLU A 299 -37.22 -15.18 12.02
N SER A 300 -36.08 -15.08 12.72
CA SER A 300 -34.96 -14.25 12.25
C SER A 300 -34.38 -14.73 10.93
N LEU A 301 -34.29 -16.04 10.70
CA LEU A 301 -33.82 -16.62 9.44
C LEU A 301 -34.75 -16.29 8.28
N ALA A 302 -36.06 -16.49 8.46
CA ALA A 302 -37.06 -16.17 7.44
C ALA A 302 -37.03 -14.67 7.09
N LEU A 303 -36.99 -13.81 8.11
CA LEU A 303 -36.97 -12.36 7.90
C LEU A 303 -35.67 -11.86 7.28
N PHE A 304 -34.53 -12.47 7.59
CA PHE A 304 -33.26 -12.07 6.97
C PHE A 304 -33.20 -12.47 5.49
N GLU A 305 -33.75 -13.64 5.14
CA GLU A 305 -33.93 -14.03 3.73
C GLU A 305 -34.94 -13.10 3.02
N ASP A 306 -36.01 -12.67 3.69
CA ASP A 306 -36.94 -11.68 3.16
C ASP A 306 -36.29 -10.30 2.96
N MET A 307 -35.36 -9.89 3.84
CA MET A 307 -34.55 -8.68 3.66
C MET A 307 -33.67 -8.81 2.40
N LYS A 308 -33.02 -9.95 2.19
CA LYS A 308 -32.20 -10.22 0.98
C LYS A 308 -33.05 -10.25 -0.30
N ASN A 309 -34.30 -10.71 -0.21
CA ASN A 309 -35.23 -10.76 -1.33
C ASN A 309 -35.98 -9.44 -1.58
N GLY A 310 -35.61 -8.36 -0.88
CA GLY A 310 -36.15 -7.02 -1.12
C GLY A 310 -37.59 -6.84 -0.70
N LYS A 311 -38.06 -7.55 0.34
CA LYS A 311 -39.43 -7.42 0.85
C LYS A 311 -39.62 -6.28 1.87
N PHE A 312 -38.57 -5.53 2.17
CA PHE A 312 -38.53 -4.51 3.22
C PHE A 312 -37.94 -3.20 2.68
N ASP A 313 -38.49 -2.06 3.07
CA ASP A 313 -37.95 -0.76 2.69
C ASP A 313 -36.59 -0.46 3.36
N GLU A 314 -35.83 0.50 2.83
CA GLU A 314 -34.58 0.93 3.45
C GLU A 314 -34.83 1.42 4.88
N GLY A 315 -34.10 0.83 5.84
CA GLY A 315 -34.20 1.20 7.26
C GLY A 315 -35.39 0.58 8.01
N SER A 316 -36.30 -0.15 7.35
CA SER A 316 -37.42 -0.83 8.04
C SER A 316 -37.02 -2.13 8.74
N ALA A 317 -35.87 -2.72 8.37
CA ALA A 317 -35.29 -3.88 9.02
C ALA A 317 -33.75 -3.83 9.02
N THR A 318 -33.14 -4.35 10.08
CA THR A 318 -31.69 -4.52 10.21
C THR A 318 -31.35 -5.86 10.82
N LEU A 319 -30.22 -6.47 10.46
CA LEU A 319 -29.66 -7.58 11.22
C LEU A 319 -28.76 -7.01 12.31
N ARG A 320 -28.93 -7.43 13.56
CA ARG A 320 -28.13 -6.98 14.70
C ARG A 320 -27.42 -8.15 15.35
N MET A 321 -26.18 -7.93 15.75
CA MET A 321 -25.41 -8.86 16.59
C MET A 321 -25.98 -8.81 18.01
N LYS A 322 -26.12 -9.95 18.69
CA LYS A 322 -26.70 -10.05 20.04
C LYS A 322 -25.58 -9.98 21.10
N ILE A 323 -25.08 -8.77 21.35
CA ILE A 323 -23.98 -8.50 22.28
C ILE A 323 -24.10 -7.08 22.86
N THR A 324 -23.73 -6.93 24.12
CA THR A 324 -23.48 -5.62 24.74
C THR A 324 -21.98 -5.35 24.77
N LEU A 325 -21.53 -4.26 24.15
CA LEU A 325 -20.14 -3.84 24.18
C LEU A 325 -19.82 -3.11 25.50
N GLU A 326 -18.55 -3.05 25.90
CA GLU A 326 -18.11 -2.39 27.14
C GLU A 326 -18.51 -0.90 27.23
N GLU A 327 -18.55 -0.20 26.08
CA GLU A 327 -19.02 1.19 26.02
C GLU A 327 -20.54 1.35 26.27
N GLY A 328 -21.25 0.25 26.56
CA GLY A 328 -22.70 0.24 26.73
C GLY A 328 -23.47 0.19 25.42
N LYS A 329 -22.79 0.17 24.27
CA LYS A 329 -23.45 0.02 22.96
C LYS A 329 -24.06 -1.38 22.84
N VAL A 330 -25.38 -1.44 22.80
CA VAL A 330 -26.15 -2.68 22.72
C VAL A 330 -26.42 -3.06 21.26
N ASP A 331 -26.16 -4.32 20.95
CA ASP A 331 -26.50 -5.02 19.73
C ASP A 331 -26.14 -4.26 18.43
N PRO A 332 -24.84 -4.13 18.10
CA PRO A 332 -24.41 -3.42 16.89
C PRO A 332 -25.00 -4.04 15.61
N VAL A 333 -25.32 -3.18 14.64
CA VAL A 333 -25.91 -3.59 13.35
C VAL A 333 -24.86 -4.31 12.49
N ALA A 334 -25.21 -5.50 12.01
CA ALA A 334 -24.44 -6.30 11.06
C ALA A 334 -24.83 -6.05 9.60
N TYR A 335 -26.13 -5.94 9.28
CA TYR A 335 -26.61 -5.69 7.91
C TYR A 335 -27.67 -4.59 7.85
N ARG A 336 -27.68 -3.86 6.73
CA ARG A 336 -28.68 -2.84 6.38
C ARG A 336 -29.21 -3.07 4.97
N ILE A 337 -30.46 -2.68 4.74
CA ILE A 337 -31.07 -2.68 3.40
C ILE A 337 -30.65 -1.41 2.66
N LYS A 338 -30.20 -1.57 1.42
CA LYS A 338 -29.97 -0.50 0.44
C LYS A 338 -30.32 -1.01 -0.96
N TYR A 339 -31.12 -0.26 -1.70
CA TYR A 339 -31.54 -0.61 -3.07
C TYR A 339 -30.66 0.01 -4.15
N MET A 340 -29.69 0.85 -3.76
CA MET A 340 -28.70 1.36 -4.69
C MET A 340 -27.91 0.19 -5.30
N PRO A 341 -27.81 0.11 -6.64
CA PRO A 341 -26.97 -0.89 -7.29
C PRO A 341 -25.52 -0.77 -6.83
N HIS A 342 -24.88 -1.90 -6.55
CA HIS A 342 -23.47 -1.93 -6.20
C HIS A 342 -22.60 -1.94 -7.46
N ASN A 343 -21.51 -1.19 -7.46
CA ASN A 343 -20.65 -1.03 -8.62
C ASN A 343 -20.12 -2.34 -9.22
N ARG A 344 -19.67 -3.26 -8.35
CA ARG A 344 -19.18 -4.59 -8.76
C ARG A 344 -20.24 -5.69 -8.86
N THR A 345 -21.16 -5.76 -7.89
CA THR A 345 -22.13 -6.87 -7.79
C THR A 345 -23.51 -6.53 -8.37
N GLY A 346 -23.70 -5.32 -8.91
CA GLY A 346 -24.93 -4.86 -9.54
C GLY A 346 -26.11 -4.93 -8.57
N ASN A 347 -27.20 -5.53 -9.03
CA ASN A 347 -28.43 -5.73 -8.25
C ASN A 347 -28.50 -7.12 -7.60
N LYS A 348 -27.38 -7.84 -7.48
CA LYS A 348 -27.35 -9.16 -6.81
C LYS A 348 -27.76 -9.06 -5.33
N TRP A 349 -27.44 -7.94 -4.71
CA TRP A 349 -27.67 -7.70 -3.29
C TRP A 349 -28.48 -6.42 -3.08
N CYS A 350 -29.44 -6.46 -2.16
CA CYS A 350 -30.10 -5.28 -1.59
C CYS A 350 -29.90 -5.17 -0.07
N ILE A 351 -29.08 -6.06 0.50
CA ILE A 351 -28.61 -5.99 1.88
C ILE A 351 -27.09 -5.95 1.89
N TYR A 352 -26.53 -5.09 2.73
CA TYR A 352 -25.09 -4.87 2.77
C TYR A 352 -24.58 -4.97 4.21
N PRO A 353 -23.46 -5.67 4.43
CA PRO A 353 -22.87 -5.77 5.75
C PRO A 353 -22.26 -4.42 6.17
N THR A 354 -22.21 -4.16 7.47
CA THR A 354 -21.59 -2.96 8.02
C THR A 354 -20.07 -3.10 8.10
N TYR A 355 -19.37 -1.98 8.28
CA TYR A 355 -17.92 -1.93 8.45
C TYR A 355 -17.43 -2.87 9.57
N ASP A 356 -18.05 -2.80 10.75
CA ASP A 356 -17.63 -3.58 11.94
C ASP A 356 -17.76 -5.09 11.70
N TYR A 357 -18.81 -5.50 10.98
CA TYR A 357 -19.02 -6.90 10.61
C TYR A 357 -18.04 -7.36 9.52
N THR A 358 -17.86 -6.52 8.49
CA THR A 358 -17.12 -6.91 7.29
C THR A 358 -15.63 -7.00 7.52
N HIS A 359 -15.01 -5.96 8.09
CA HIS A 359 -13.54 -5.91 8.18
C HIS A 359 -12.99 -7.01 9.06
N CYS A 360 -13.66 -7.29 10.18
CA CYS A 360 -13.29 -8.39 11.06
C CYS A 360 -13.31 -9.74 10.34
N LEU A 361 -14.40 -10.05 9.64
CA LEU A 361 -14.55 -11.33 8.96
C LEU A 361 -13.68 -11.43 7.71
N CYS A 362 -13.51 -10.36 6.94
CA CYS A 362 -12.58 -10.33 5.81
C CYS A 362 -11.14 -10.56 6.27
N ASP A 363 -10.74 -9.99 7.42
CA ASP A 363 -9.41 -10.22 7.96
C ASP A 363 -9.18 -11.68 8.35
N SER A 364 -10.22 -12.32 8.90
CA SER A 364 -10.19 -13.76 9.17
C SER A 364 -10.05 -14.58 7.88
N ILE A 365 -10.86 -14.25 6.85
CA ILE A 365 -10.86 -14.93 5.55
C ILE A 365 -9.51 -14.80 4.83
N GLU A 366 -8.92 -13.62 4.85
CA GLU A 366 -7.61 -13.33 4.23
C GLU A 366 -6.42 -13.77 5.09
N ASN A 367 -6.66 -14.38 6.26
CA ASN A 367 -5.63 -14.80 7.21
C ASN A 367 -4.69 -13.67 7.63
N ILE A 368 -5.24 -12.49 7.90
CA ILE A 368 -4.48 -11.34 8.37
C ILE A 368 -3.89 -11.67 9.74
N THR A 369 -2.58 -11.54 9.87
CA THR A 369 -1.88 -11.72 11.15
C THR A 369 -1.96 -10.46 12.01
N HIS A 370 -1.78 -9.30 11.38
CA HIS A 370 -1.66 -8.00 12.02
C HIS A 370 -2.68 -7.06 11.38
N SER A 371 -3.86 -6.95 11.99
CA SER A 371 -4.87 -5.98 11.61
C SER A 371 -4.51 -4.63 12.26
N LEU A 372 -3.76 -3.79 11.54
CA LEU A 372 -3.37 -2.49 12.03
C LEU A 372 -4.46 -1.47 11.70
N CYS A 373 -4.87 -0.67 12.68
CA CYS A 373 -5.89 0.36 12.51
C CYS A 373 -5.59 1.58 13.38
N THR A 374 -6.36 2.65 13.22
CA THR A 374 -6.17 3.85 14.06
C THR A 374 -6.88 3.70 15.41
N LYS A 375 -6.40 4.40 16.44
CA LYS A 375 -6.92 4.33 17.83
C LYS A 375 -8.41 4.63 17.98
N GLU A 376 -9.03 5.33 17.04
CA GLU A 376 -10.47 5.57 17.01
C GLU A 376 -11.30 4.26 16.96
N PHE A 377 -10.69 3.14 16.60
CA PHE A 377 -11.33 1.83 16.55
C PHE A 377 -11.01 0.93 17.76
N GLN A 378 -10.25 1.42 18.74
CA GLN A 378 -9.81 0.63 19.90
C GLN A 378 -10.98 -0.01 20.66
N SER A 379 -12.06 0.74 20.87
CA SER A 379 -13.23 0.21 21.56
C SER A 379 -13.98 -0.87 20.80
N ARG A 380 -13.74 -0.97 19.49
CA ARG A 380 -14.33 -2.00 18.63
C ARG A 380 -13.54 -3.31 18.66
N ARG A 381 -12.34 -3.34 19.28
CA ARG A 381 -11.52 -4.56 19.38
C ARG A 381 -12.25 -5.73 20.04
N LEU A 382 -13.06 -5.45 21.06
CA LEU A 382 -13.86 -6.50 21.70
C LEU A 382 -14.95 -7.03 20.78
N SER A 383 -15.65 -6.16 20.04
CA SER A 383 -16.61 -6.61 19.02
C SER A 383 -15.93 -7.41 17.91
N TYR A 384 -14.69 -7.06 17.57
CA TYR A 384 -13.87 -7.77 16.59
C TYR A 384 -13.56 -9.19 17.07
N TYR A 385 -12.98 -9.37 18.26
CA TYR A 385 -12.69 -10.69 18.81
C TYR A 385 -13.94 -11.52 19.05
N TRP A 386 -14.99 -10.90 19.59
CA TRP A 386 -16.27 -11.58 19.81
C TRP A 386 -16.83 -12.18 18.53
N LEU A 387 -16.81 -11.43 17.42
CA LEU A 387 -17.41 -11.89 16.17
C LEU A 387 -16.67 -13.10 15.58
N CYS A 388 -15.33 -13.09 15.57
CA CYS A 388 -14.54 -14.25 15.15
C CYS A 388 -14.81 -15.47 16.05
N ASN A 389 -14.84 -15.26 17.36
CA ASN A 389 -15.02 -16.35 18.33
C ASN A 389 -16.44 -16.94 18.29
N ALA A 390 -17.47 -16.11 18.14
CA ALA A 390 -18.87 -16.56 18.02
C ALA A 390 -19.08 -17.50 16.82
N LEU A 391 -18.29 -17.32 15.76
CA LEU A 391 -18.34 -18.12 14.53
C LEU A 391 -17.27 -19.22 14.46
N ASP A 392 -16.45 -19.39 15.50
CA ASP A 392 -15.30 -20.30 15.53
C ASP A 392 -14.35 -20.11 14.34
N LEU A 393 -14.09 -18.87 13.95
CA LEU A 393 -13.17 -18.51 12.87
C LEU A 393 -11.79 -18.16 13.43
N TYR A 394 -10.77 -18.23 12.56
CA TYR A 394 -9.46 -17.67 12.89
C TYR A 394 -9.63 -16.21 13.31
N CYS A 395 -9.04 -15.82 14.44
CA CYS A 395 -9.17 -14.47 14.99
C CYS A 395 -7.84 -13.71 14.79
N PRO A 396 -7.77 -12.74 13.85
CA PRO A 396 -6.63 -11.86 13.70
C PRO A 396 -6.39 -11.02 14.97
N VAL A 397 -5.15 -10.58 15.18
CA VAL A 397 -4.86 -9.60 16.24
C VAL A 397 -5.02 -8.19 15.68
N GLN A 398 -5.84 -7.38 16.35
CA GLN A 398 -5.97 -5.97 16.05
C GLN A 398 -4.98 -5.15 16.89
N TRP A 399 -4.23 -4.28 16.22
CA TRP A 399 -3.33 -3.33 16.86
C TRP A 399 -3.68 -1.90 16.43
N GLU A 400 -3.76 -1.02 17.40
CA GLU A 400 -4.08 0.38 17.17
C GLU A 400 -2.84 1.27 17.17
N TYR A 401 -2.78 2.21 16.22
CA TYR A 401 -1.80 3.28 16.22
C TYR A 401 -2.47 4.66 16.20
N GLY A 402 -1.72 5.65 16.66
CA GLY A 402 -2.15 7.03 16.71
C GLY A 402 -2.28 7.62 15.32
N ARG A 403 -3.44 8.21 15.03
CA ARG A 403 -3.69 8.96 13.81
C ARG A 403 -2.70 10.12 13.67
N LEU A 404 -2.25 10.36 12.44
CA LEU A 404 -1.49 11.54 12.06
C LEU A 404 -2.45 12.63 11.58
N ASN A 405 -2.43 13.77 12.27
CA ASN A 405 -3.15 14.97 11.89
C ASN A 405 -2.15 16.07 11.54
N MET A 406 -2.37 16.74 10.41
CA MET A 406 -1.55 17.87 9.97
C MET A 406 -2.28 19.18 10.30
N ASN A 407 -1.65 20.04 11.09
CA ASN A 407 -2.21 21.34 11.47
C ASN A 407 -2.33 22.25 10.24
N HIS A 408 -3.27 23.19 10.29
CA HIS A 408 -3.56 24.13 9.19
C HIS A 408 -4.02 23.47 7.87
N THR A 409 -4.48 22.21 7.91
CA THR A 409 -4.94 21.49 6.72
C THR A 409 -6.41 21.08 6.79
N VAL A 410 -7.01 20.89 5.62
CA VAL A 410 -8.38 20.36 5.47
C VAL A 410 -8.31 19.13 4.58
N VAL A 411 -8.69 17.97 5.13
CA VAL A 411 -8.58 16.67 4.42
C VAL A 411 -9.91 15.95 4.22
N SER A 412 -11.02 16.51 4.73
CA SER A 412 -12.35 15.93 4.54
C SER A 412 -12.85 16.14 3.12
N LYS A 413 -13.25 15.06 2.42
CA LYS A 413 -13.85 15.08 1.07
C LYS A 413 -14.95 16.14 0.94
N ARG A 414 -15.90 16.15 1.87
CA ARG A 414 -17.00 17.14 1.90
C ARG A 414 -16.51 18.58 1.98
N LYS A 415 -15.43 18.86 2.73
CA LYS A 415 -14.87 20.21 2.85
C LYS A 415 -14.06 20.59 1.61
N ILE A 416 -13.28 19.67 1.05
CA ILE A 416 -12.53 19.88 -0.20
C ILE A 416 -13.47 20.20 -1.35
N LEU A 417 -14.56 19.43 -1.51
CA LEU A 417 -15.58 19.69 -2.54
C LEU A 417 -16.19 21.10 -2.41
N LYS A 418 -16.42 21.59 -1.19
CA LYS A 418 -16.88 22.98 -0.97
C LYS A 418 -15.84 24.02 -1.41
N LEU A 419 -14.55 23.76 -1.21
CA LEU A 419 -13.48 24.67 -1.66
C LEU A 419 -13.41 24.75 -3.19
N ILE A 420 -13.63 23.62 -3.87
CA ILE A 420 -13.71 23.53 -5.35
C ILE A 420 -14.93 24.30 -5.85
N GLN A 421 -16.11 24.05 -5.26
CA GLN A 421 -17.36 24.75 -5.61
C GLN A 421 -17.26 26.27 -5.44
N SER A 422 -16.60 26.72 -4.37
CA SER A 422 -16.32 28.13 -4.12
C SER A 422 -15.18 28.71 -4.97
N LYS A 423 -14.57 27.92 -5.88
CA LYS A 423 -13.44 28.29 -6.75
C LYS A 423 -12.21 28.83 -6.00
N ILE A 424 -12.03 28.45 -4.73
CA ILE A 424 -10.84 28.81 -3.93
C ILE A 424 -9.64 27.98 -4.37
N ILE A 425 -9.91 26.71 -4.73
CA ILE A 425 -8.95 25.76 -5.28
C ILE A 425 -9.42 25.25 -6.63
N THR A 426 -8.48 24.79 -7.46
CA THR A 426 -8.80 24.30 -8.81
C THR A 426 -9.48 22.94 -8.76
N ASP A 427 -8.90 22.00 -7.99
CA ASP A 427 -9.39 20.64 -7.87
C ASP A 427 -8.82 19.95 -6.62
N TRP A 428 -9.12 18.67 -6.38
CA TRP A 428 -8.67 17.89 -5.21
C TRP A 428 -7.16 17.56 -5.22
N ASP A 429 -6.47 17.79 -6.32
CA ASP A 429 -5.02 17.69 -6.48
C ASP A 429 -4.32 19.07 -6.46
N ASP A 430 -5.03 20.15 -6.12
CA ASP A 430 -4.46 21.50 -6.00
C ASP A 430 -3.26 21.48 -5.01
N PRO A 431 -2.06 21.94 -5.40
CA PRO A 431 -0.84 21.87 -4.58
C PRO A 431 -0.92 22.53 -3.19
N ARG A 432 -1.98 23.30 -2.89
CA ARG A 432 -2.22 23.87 -1.56
C ARG A 432 -2.88 22.88 -0.59
N LEU A 433 -3.42 21.77 -1.10
CA LEU A 433 -3.99 20.69 -0.30
C LEU A 433 -2.92 19.69 0.19
N PHE A 434 -3.30 18.90 1.20
CA PHE A 434 -2.50 17.81 1.76
C PHE A 434 -3.09 16.44 1.43
N THR A 435 -3.79 16.37 0.30
CA THR A 435 -4.11 15.09 -0.36
C THR A 435 -2.81 14.52 -0.94
N LEU A 436 -2.68 13.19 -1.05
CA LEU A 436 -1.42 12.60 -1.55
C LEU A 436 -1.15 13.00 -3.01
N THR A 437 -2.20 13.08 -3.83
CA THR A 437 -2.11 13.55 -5.21
C THR A 437 -1.72 15.03 -5.29
N ALA A 438 -2.23 15.90 -4.40
CA ALA A 438 -1.80 17.28 -4.33
C ALA A 438 -0.32 17.40 -3.95
N LEU A 439 0.15 16.62 -2.97
CA LEU A 439 1.56 16.63 -2.58
C LEU A 439 2.47 16.11 -3.71
N ARG A 440 2.04 15.06 -4.42
CA ARG A 440 2.71 14.57 -5.63
C ARG A 440 2.78 15.66 -6.70
N ARG A 441 1.65 16.33 -7.00
CA ARG A 441 1.58 17.44 -7.98
C ARG A 441 2.38 18.66 -7.54
N ARG A 442 2.46 18.95 -6.24
CA ARG A 442 3.31 20.00 -5.64
C ARG A 442 4.81 19.73 -5.86
N GLY A 443 5.18 18.48 -6.18
CA GLY A 443 6.56 18.07 -6.45
C GLY A 443 7.27 17.46 -5.23
N PHE A 444 6.51 16.95 -4.25
CA PHE A 444 7.14 16.25 -3.12
C PHE A 444 7.65 14.90 -3.59
N PRO A 445 8.88 14.49 -3.24
CA PRO A 445 9.37 13.15 -3.53
C PRO A 445 8.76 12.13 -2.54
N PRO A 446 8.42 10.91 -2.97
CA PRO A 446 7.82 9.91 -2.08
C PRO A 446 8.74 9.51 -0.92
N GLU A 447 10.06 9.53 -1.14
CA GLU A 447 11.06 9.27 -0.10
C GLU A 447 10.95 10.29 1.04
N ALA A 448 10.64 11.55 0.75
CA ALA A 448 10.46 12.56 1.80
C ALA A 448 9.23 12.29 2.67
N ILE A 449 8.15 11.79 2.07
CA ILE A 449 6.95 11.40 2.82
C ILE A 449 7.28 10.20 3.71
N ASN A 450 7.91 9.16 3.17
CA ASN A 450 8.30 7.98 3.94
C ASN A 450 9.27 8.34 5.08
N ASN A 451 10.27 9.20 4.83
CA ASN A 451 11.19 9.71 5.84
C ASN A 451 10.48 10.51 6.92
N PHE A 452 9.49 11.32 6.55
CA PHE A 452 8.65 12.05 7.51
C PHE A 452 7.89 11.07 8.40
N ILE A 453 7.24 10.05 7.84
CA ILE A 453 6.53 9.03 8.64
C ILE A 453 7.49 8.27 9.56
N ALA A 454 8.67 7.89 9.07
CA ALA A 454 9.70 7.23 9.88
C ALA A 454 10.14 8.09 11.07
N LYS A 455 10.33 9.41 10.86
CA LYS A 455 10.65 10.36 11.94
C LYS A 455 9.53 10.51 12.97
N MET A 456 8.26 10.43 12.57
CA MET A 456 7.12 10.54 13.50
C MET A 456 6.94 9.29 14.37
N GLY A 457 7.42 8.13 13.90
CA GLY A 457 7.33 6.86 14.63
C GLY A 457 5.93 6.25 14.71
N VAL A 458 5.86 5.06 15.33
CA VAL A 458 4.61 4.35 15.63
C VAL A 458 4.36 4.41 17.13
N THR A 459 3.34 5.18 17.53
CA THR A 459 2.86 5.29 18.91
C THR A 459 1.35 5.19 18.92
N THR A 460 0.75 4.90 20.08
CA THR A 460 -0.72 4.85 20.24
C THR A 460 -1.33 6.25 20.45
N ALA A 461 -0.53 7.26 20.79
CA ALA A 461 -1.00 8.62 20.98
C ALA A 461 -1.28 9.32 19.64
N GLN A 462 -2.36 10.11 19.57
CA GLN A 462 -2.60 10.95 18.40
C GLN A 462 -1.44 11.92 18.21
N VAL A 463 -1.02 12.07 16.96
CA VAL A 463 0.14 12.87 16.61
C VAL A 463 -0.30 14.06 15.78
N PHE A 464 0.02 15.26 16.26
CA PHE A 464 -0.16 16.50 15.53
C PHE A 464 1.19 16.93 14.97
N ALA A 465 1.23 17.20 13.68
CA ALA A 465 2.42 17.67 12.99
C ALA A 465 2.16 19.02 12.33
N GLU A 466 3.18 19.86 12.32
CA GLU A 466 3.19 21.11 11.57
C GLU A 466 3.70 20.88 10.14
N PRO A 467 3.13 21.53 9.12
CA PRO A 467 3.55 21.39 7.72
C PRO A 467 5.05 21.56 7.50
N GLU A 468 5.70 22.45 8.25
CA GLU A 468 7.12 22.76 8.18
C GLU A 468 8.00 21.53 8.45
N MET A 469 7.53 20.58 9.28
CA MET A 469 8.25 19.33 9.55
C MET A 469 8.31 18.42 8.32
N LEU A 470 7.21 18.34 7.57
CA LEU A 470 7.17 17.62 6.30
C LEU A 470 8.02 18.33 5.25
N GLU A 471 7.89 19.65 5.15
CA GLU A 471 8.68 20.46 4.19
C GLU A 471 10.18 20.42 4.47
N ALA A 472 10.59 20.27 5.73
CA ALA A 472 11.99 20.04 6.09
C ALA A 472 12.50 18.71 5.49
N CYS A 473 11.73 17.63 5.61
CA CYS A 473 12.08 16.33 4.99
C CYS A 473 12.13 16.42 3.46
N VAL A 474 11.21 17.17 2.86
CA VAL A 474 11.22 17.44 1.41
C VAL A 474 12.47 18.20 1.00
N ARG A 475 12.86 19.22 1.75
CA ARG A 475 14.09 20.00 1.50
C ARG A 475 15.34 19.13 1.59
N ASP A 476 15.42 18.25 2.58
CA ASP A 476 16.55 17.33 2.75
C ASP A 476 16.73 16.41 1.53
N VAL A 477 15.63 15.85 1.01
CA VAL A 477 15.67 14.98 -0.18
C VAL A 477 15.98 15.78 -1.44
N LEU A 478 15.21 16.85 -1.72
CA LEU A 478 15.40 17.67 -2.92
C LEU A 478 16.76 18.38 -2.93
N SER A 479 17.41 18.58 -1.78
CA SER A 479 18.76 19.14 -1.75
C SER A 479 19.80 18.22 -2.40
N ARG A 480 19.54 16.91 -2.43
CA ARG A 480 20.43 15.90 -2.99
C ARG A 480 19.96 15.41 -4.36
N THR A 481 18.67 15.44 -4.64
CA THR A 481 18.10 14.84 -5.85
C THR A 481 17.69 15.85 -6.93
N ALA A 482 17.39 17.10 -6.56
CA ALA A 482 16.96 18.12 -7.53
C ALA A 482 18.15 18.92 -8.09
N ALA A 483 18.41 18.72 -9.39
CA ALA A 483 19.41 19.49 -10.13
C ALA A 483 19.14 21.01 -10.05
N ARG A 484 20.22 21.79 -9.94
CA ARG A 484 20.15 23.24 -9.75
C ARG A 484 20.13 23.95 -11.09
N TYR A 485 18.95 24.46 -11.43
CA TYR A 485 18.79 25.36 -12.56
C TYR A 485 18.69 26.81 -12.08
N MET A 486 19.12 27.74 -12.93
CA MET A 486 18.84 29.18 -12.80
C MET A 486 17.33 29.39 -12.52
N ALA A 487 16.77 30.40 -11.81
CA ALA A 487 15.38 30.89 -12.10
C ALA A 487 15.03 32.38 -11.88
N VAL A 488 14.39 33.07 -12.85
CA VAL A 488 13.92 34.47 -12.72
C VAL A 488 12.44 34.60 -13.09
N LEU A 489 11.59 34.91 -12.09
CA LEU A 489 10.13 35.00 -12.27
C LEU A 489 9.66 36.35 -12.86
N GLN A 490 10.38 37.43 -12.56
CA GLN A 490 10.12 38.77 -13.07
C GLN A 490 11.40 39.25 -13.79
N PRO A 491 11.58 38.87 -15.06
CA PRO A 491 12.78 39.20 -15.82
C PRO A 491 12.83 40.71 -16.12
N LEU A 492 14.01 41.30 -16.00
CA LEU A 492 14.27 42.68 -16.39
C LEU A 492 15.56 42.75 -17.20
N ARG A 493 15.51 43.33 -18.39
CA ARG A 493 16.64 43.36 -19.31
C ARG A 493 17.82 44.15 -18.77
N VAL A 494 19.00 43.58 -18.93
CA VAL A 494 20.30 44.13 -18.55
C VAL A 494 21.23 44.02 -19.75
N ASN A 495 21.82 45.15 -20.13
CA ASN A 495 22.67 45.26 -21.30
C ASN A 495 24.08 45.68 -20.87
N ILE A 496 25.07 44.89 -21.26
CA ILE A 496 26.46 45.11 -20.90
C ILE A 496 27.08 46.06 -21.93
N VAL A 497 27.25 47.33 -21.57
CA VAL A 497 27.77 48.38 -22.46
C VAL A 497 29.29 48.37 -22.54
N HIS A 498 29.94 48.02 -21.43
CA HIS A 498 31.39 47.89 -21.32
C HIS A 498 31.71 46.58 -20.61
N GLY A 499 32.51 45.72 -21.22
CA GLY A 499 32.85 44.41 -20.68
C GLY A 499 34.25 43.94 -21.14
N PRO A 500 34.82 42.91 -20.50
CA PRO A 500 36.09 42.34 -20.94
C PRO A 500 35.96 41.72 -22.35
N ASN A 501 37.04 41.77 -23.13
CA ASN A 501 37.05 41.26 -24.52
C ASN A 501 36.78 39.74 -24.64
N TRP A 502 36.77 39.00 -23.53
CA TRP A 502 36.68 37.54 -23.48
C TRP A 502 35.37 37.02 -22.89
N LEU A 503 34.22 37.64 -23.18
CA LEU A 503 32.94 37.11 -22.67
C LEU A 503 32.71 35.65 -23.14
N PRO A 504 32.44 34.70 -22.23
CA PRO A 504 32.21 33.32 -22.61
C PRO A 504 30.92 33.21 -23.42
N GLN A 505 30.86 32.36 -24.45
CA GLN A 505 29.61 32.08 -25.19
C GLN A 505 28.71 31.09 -24.43
N SER A 506 29.32 30.27 -23.58
CA SER A 506 28.61 29.31 -22.74
C SER A 506 29.39 28.99 -21.49
N VAL A 507 28.69 28.65 -20.40
CA VAL A 507 29.26 28.30 -19.11
C VAL A 507 28.70 26.96 -18.66
N ASN A 508 29.58 26.07 -18.21
CA ASN A 508 29.17 24.81 -17.59
C ASN A 508 28.81 25.04 -16.12
N VAL A 509 27.60 24.67 -15.75
CA VAL A 509 27.06 24.82 -14.41
C VAL A 509 26.86 23.43 -13.79
N PRO A 510 27.41 23.16 -12.59
CA PRO A 510 27.22 21.89 -11.92
C PRO A 510 25.75 21.72 -11.50
N ASP A 511 25.20 20.53 -11.73
CA ASP A 511 23.81 20.24 -11.34
C ASP A 511 23.66 20.16 -9.83
N PHE A 512 24.66 19.62 -9.13
CA PHE A 512 24.65 19.39 -7.69
C PHE A 512 25.85 20.05 -7.00
N PRO A 513 25.82 21.37 -6.77
CA PRO A 513 26.98 22.13 -6.26
C PRO A 513 27.37 21.79 -4.81
N GLY A 514 26.54 21.06 -4.07
CA GLY A 514 26.84 20.58 -2.72
C GLY A 514 27.56 19.23 -2.69
N ASP A 515 27.72 18.58 -3.85
CA ASP A 515 28.40 17.31 -4.00
C ASP A 515 29.72 17.53 -4.75
N ALA A 516 30.83 17.34 -4.03
CA ALA A 516 32.17 17.59 -4.56
C ALA A 516 32.57 16.60 -5.66
N ASP A 517 31.96 15.41 -5.67
CA ASP A 517 32.25 14.33 -6.61
C ASP A 517 31.27 14.33 -7.81
N CYS A 518 30.37 15.31 -7.88
CA CYS A 518 29.40 15.40 -8.94
C CYS A 518 30.06 15.72 -10.30
N SER A 519 29.96 14.78 -11.22
CA SER A 519 30.45 14.90 -12.60
C SER A 519 29.40 15.41 -13.59
N SER A 520 28.18 15.72 -13.13
CA SER A 520 27.09 16.16 -13.98
C SER A 520 26.99 17.69 -14.07
N PHE A 521 26.97 18.18 -15.31
CA PHE A 521 26.92 19.60 -15.62
C PHE A 521 25.94 19.82 -16.78
N HIS A 522 25.32 20.99 -16.80
CA HIS A 522 24.60 21.47 -17.97
C HIS A 522 25.24 22.76 -18.49
N THR A 523 25.20 22.94 -19.81
CA THR A 523 25.75 24.12 -20.47
C THR A 523 24.69 25.21 -20.56
N VAL A 524 25.02 26.40 -20.04
CA VAL A 524 24.18 27.60 -20.09
C VAL A 524 24.78 28.57 -21.11
N ALA A 525 24.00 28.97 -22.11
CA ALA A 525 24.42 29.99 -23.06
C ALA A 525 24.55 31.37 -22.39
N PHE A 526 25.56 32.12 -22.79
CA PHE A 526 25.82 33.48 -22.33
C PHE A 526 25.83 34.45 -23.52
N ASP A 527 24.95 35.44 -23.47
CA ASP A 527 24.71 36.49 -24.46
C ASP A 527 24.89 37.87 -23.78
N SER A 528 25.20 38.90 -24.55
CA SER A 528 25.44 40.27 -24.06
C SER A 528 24.23 40.96 -23.41
N SER A 529 23.02 40.42 -23.58
CA SER A 529 21.79 40.89 -22.91
C SER A 529 21.25 39.87 -21.91
N ALA A 530 21.30 40.17 -20.63
CA ALA A 530 20.87 39.29 -19.53
C ALA A 530 19.61 39.81 -18.84
N ASP A 531 18.70 38.97 -18.35
CA ASP A 531 17.56 39.42 -17.55
C ASP A 531 17.85 39.24 -16.03
N VAL A 532 17.75 40.29 -15.20
CA VAL A 532 18.18 40.30 -13.79
C VAL A 532 17.06 40.73 -12.84
N ALA A 533 16.88 40.02 -11.73
CA ALA A 533 15.93 40.40 -10.67
C ALA A 533 16.44 41.57 -9.78
N PHE A 534 15.60 42.59 -9.61
CA PHE A 534 15.93 43.94 -9.11
C PHE A 534 16.25 44.14 -7.60
N LYS A 535 16.45 43.09 -6.79
CA LYS A 535 16.58 43.30 -5.32
C LYS A 535 17.99 43.51 -4.77
N ARG A 536 19.05 43.49 -5.60
CA ARG A 536 20.45 43.51 -5.12
C ARG A 536 21.38 44.48 -5.87
N LEU A 537 21.22 44.64 -7.19
CA LEU A 537 21.98 45.62 -7.98
C LEU A 537 21.43 47.02 -7.73
N THR A 538 22.28 47.96 -7.31
CA THR A 538 21.91 49.37 -7.15
C THR A 538 22.89 50.26 -7.90
N MET A 539 22.58 51.56 -8.04
CA MET A 539 23.51 52.55 -8.61
C MET A 539 24.85 52.62 -7.87
N LYS A 540 24.90 52.21 -6.60
CA LYS A 540 26.11 52.30 -5.74
C LYS A 540 26.69 50.93 -5.38
N GLN A 541 25.99 49.84 -5.66
CA GLN A 541 26.36 48.50 -5.22
C GLN A 541 26.46 47.57 -6.43
N PRO A 542 27.68 47.10 -6.76
CA PRO A 542 27.87 46.12 -7.82
C PRO A 542 27.42 44.72 -7.37
N VAL A 543 27.18 43.83 -8.34
CA VAL A 543 26.75 42.44 -8.09
C VAL A 543 27.53 41.47 -8.95
N GLY A 544 27.93 40.32 -8.40
CA GLY A 544 28.69 39.32 -9.16
C GLY A 544 27.78 38.33 -9.90
N LEU A 545 28.06 37.97 -11.14
CA LEU A 545 27.39 36.87 -11.83
C LEU A 545 28.01 35.53 -11.45
N LYS A 546 27.22 34.65 -10.81
CA LYS A 546 27.69 33.32 -10.40
C LYS A 546 28.05 32.47 -11.63
N HIS A 547 29.10 31.66 -11.54
CA HIS A 547 29.65 30.79 -12.59
C HIS A 547 30.34 31.51 -13.76
N VAL A 548 30.08 32.80 -14.01
CA VAL A 548 30.70 33.55 -15.12
C VAL A 548 31.97 34.30 -14.69
N GLY A 549 32.12 34.60 -13.38
CA GLY A 549 33.29 35.32 -12.87
C GLY A 549 33.30 36.81 -13.26
N LEU A 550 32.13 37.42 -13.40
CA LEU A 550 31.97 38.85 -13.73
C LEU A 550 31.32 39.61 -12.58
N VAL A 551 31.64 40.90 -12.45
CA VAL A 551 31.00 41.85 -11.55
C VAL A 551 30.32 42.93 -12.38
N LEU A 552 29.01 43.09 -12.19
CA LEU A 552 28.18 44.08 -12.87
C LEU A 552 28.03 45.34 -12.01
N THR A 553 28.31 46.50 -12.59
CA THR A 553 28.10 47.82 -12.01
C THR A 553 27.04 48.57 -12.80
N CYS A 554 25.98 49.04 -12.13
CA CYS A 554 24.92 49.81 -12.78
C CYS A 554 25.42 51.17 -13.24
N LYS A 555 25.20 51.51 -14.52
CA LYS A 555 25.54 52.81 -15.10
C LYS A 555 24.31 53.67 -15.32
N GLN A 556 23.25 53.07 -15.87
CA GLN A 556 22.03 53.80 -16.20
C GLN A 556 20.81 52.89 -16.10
N ILE A 557 19.70 53.49 -15.69
CA ILE A 557 18.39 52.84 -15.62
C ILE A 557 17.51 53.48 -16.71
N VAL A 558 17.05 52.66 -17.66
CA VAL A 558 16.12 53.09 -18.71
C VAL A 558 14.70 52.86 -18.22
N ARG A 559 13.87 53.89 -18.32
CA ARG A 559 12.46 53.86 -17.93
C ARG A 559 11.56 54.12 -19.11
N ASP A 560 10.38 53.52 -19.11
CA ASP A 560 9.31 53.83 -20.05
C ASP A 560 8.63 55.17 -19.72
N THR A 561 7.69 55.58 -20.57
CA THR A 561 6.86 56.78 -20.39
C THR A 561 5.97 56.75 -19.15
N CYS A 562 5.75 55.57 -18.57
CA CYS A 562 4.97 55.35 -17.36
C CYS A 562 5.85 55.30 -16.09
N GLY A 563 7.17 55.46 -16.22
CA GLY A 563 8.14 55.42 -15.12
C GLY A 563 8.60 54.02 -14.70
N ASN A 564 8.14 52.95 -15.37
CA ASN A 564 8.58 51.58 -15.10
C ASN A 564 9.99 51.35 -15.67
N VAL A 565 10.79 50.57 -14.96
CA VAL A 565 12.14 50.20 -15.43
C VAL A 565 12.01 49.14 -16.51
N VAL A 566 12.57 49.40 -17.69
CA VAL A 566 12.52 48.47 -18.84
C VAL A 566 13.87 47.83 -19.14
N GLU A 567 14.96 48.54 -18.89
CA GLU A 567 16.31 48.08 -19.18
C GLU A 567 17.32 48.72 -18.22
N ILE A 568 18.36 47.98 -17.85
CA ILE A 568 19.49 48.48 -17.06
C ILE A 568 20.76 48.35 -17.89
N LEU A 569 21.47 49.47 -18.05
CA LEU A 569 22.78 49.49 -18.66
C LEU A 569 23.85 49.29 -17.58
N VAL A 570 24.70 48.29 -17.76
CA VAL A 570 25.75 47.92 -16.80
C VAL A 570 27.13 47.90 -17.46
N SER A 571 28.17 48.14 -16.67
CA SER A 571 29.53 47.70 -17.01
C SER A 571 29.83 46.38 -16.31
N ALA A 572 30.54 45.48 -16.98
CA ALA A 572 31.00 44.21 -16.46
C ALA A 572 32.52 44.22 -16.32
N ASP A 573 33.03 43.86 -15.14
CA ASP A 573 34.45 43.73 -14.86
C ASP A 573 34.77 42.28 -14.44
N ALA A 574 36.02 41.83 -14.64
CA ALA A 574 36.44 40.51 -14.17
C ALA A 574 36.41 40.46 -12.64
N LEU A 575 35.89 39.37 -12.06
CA LEU A 575 35.86 39.18 -10.61
C LEU A 575 37.29 38.97 -10.08
N THR A 576 37.75 39.88 -9.25
CA THR A 576 39.03 39.84 -8.52
C THR A 576 38.77 39.81 -7.01
N ASN A 577 39.81 39.51 -6.22
CA ASN A 577 39.69 39.55 -4.76
C ASN A 577 39.41 40.97 -4.22
N GLU A 578 39.77 42.01 -4.97
CA GLU A 578 39.60 43.42 -4.59
C GLU A 578 38.20 43.96 -4.89
N ASN A 579 37.55 43.47 -5.95
CA ASN A 579 36.21 43.92 -6.37
C ASN A 579 35.10 42.94 -5.99
N LYS A 580 35.41 41.94 -5.14
CA LYS A 580 34.48 40.89 -4.73
C LYS A 580 33.26 41.51 -4.02
N PRO A 581 32.05 41.41 -4.61
CA PRO A 581 30.86 41.97 -3.99
C PRO A 581 30.46 41.14 -2.75
N LYS A 582 29.78 41.78 -1.80
CA LYS A 582 29.26 41.13 -0.59
C LYS A 582 28.31 39.95 -0.90
N ASP A 583 27.68 39.95 -2.06
CA ASP A 583 26.80 38.89 -2.55
C ASP A 583 27.09 38.50 -4.01
N LEU A 584 27.13 37.20 -4.28
CA LEU A 584 27.15 36.63 -5.63
C LEU A 584 25.71 36.31 -6.09
N PHE A 585 25.39 36.67 -7.33
CA PHE A 585 24.07 36.49 -7.94
C PHE A 585 23.84 35.04 -8.35
N THR A 586 23.02 34.32 -7.59
CA THR A 586 22.65 32.91 -7.82
C THR A 586 21.58 32.69 -8.91
N LYS A 587 21.11 33.75 -9.59
CA LYS A 587 19.95 33.68 -10.50
C LYS A 587 20.30 34.08 -11.93
N ILE A 588 21.04 33.26 -12.66
CA ILE A 588 21.10 33.39 -14.12
C ILE A 588 20.11 32.38 -14.69
N GLN A 589 18.85 32.76 -14.90
CA GLN A 589 17.94 31.95 -15.71
C GLN A 589 17.43 32.75 -16.86
N LYS A 590 17.78 32.23 -18.04
CA LYS A 590 17.38 32.69 -19.35
C LYS A 590 17.54 34.21 -19.52
N MET A 591 18.72 34.55 -20.02
CA MET A 591 18.74 35.26 -21.31
C MET A 591 17.59 34.81 -22.19
N ARG A 592 16.75 35.74 -22.62
CA ARG A 592 16.05 35.57 -23.90
C ARG A 592 17.07 35.58 -25.03
N LEU A 593 17.64 34.42 -25.33
CA LEU A 593 17.84 34.06 -26.72
C LEU A 593 16.45 33.86 -27.32
N LYS A 594 16.16 34.50 -28.45
CA LYS A 594 14.98 34.18 -29.26
C LYS A 594 15.00 32.68 -29.57
N PHE A 595 14.19 31.90 -28.89
CA PHE A 595 13.77 30.60 -29.40
C PHE A 595 12.57 30.85 -30.31
N GLN A 596 12.84 30.96 -31.60
CA GLN A 596 11.86 30.53 -32.59
C GLN A 596 11.94 29.00 -32.59
N THR A 597 11.28 28.37 -31.63
CA THR A 597 11.00 26.93 -31.69
C THR A 597 9.50 26.78 -31.88
N ASP A 598 9.13 26.18 -33.00
CA ASP A 598 7.79 25.69 -33.28
C ASP A 598 7.34 24.74 -32.16
N PHE A 599 6.72 25.27 -31.12
CA PHE A 599 6.02 24.51 -30.09
C PHE A 599 4.64 24.02 -30.60
N GLY A 600 4.58 23.60 -31.87
CA GLY A 600 3.35 23.15 -32.54
C GLY A 600 3.29 21.65 -32.87
N LYS A 601 4.32 20.83 -32.55
CA LYS A 601 4.36 19.42 -32.98
C LYS A 601 4.90 18.40 -31.96
N LEU A 602 4.63 18.57 -30.67
CA LEU A 602 4.98 17.56 -29.65
C LEU A 602 3.81 17.10 -28.76
N THR A 603 2.58 17.30 -29.22
CA THR A 603 1.39 16.61 -28.69
C THR A 603 0.77 15.71 -29.77
N SER A 604 1.51 14.67 -30.17
CA SER A 604 0.93 13.42 -30.66
C SER A 604 2.02 12.34 -30.70
N LYS A 605 1.79 11.23 -30.00
CA LYS A 605 2.62 10.01 -29.86
C LYS A 605 3.65 10.01 -28.72
N ALA A 606 3.21 9.63 -27.53
CA ALA A 606 3.32 8.27 -26.99
C ALA A 606 2.50 8.17 -25.71
#